data_AF-A0A0J9VZY5-F1
#
_entry.id   AF-A0A0J9VZY5-F1
#
_cell.length_a   1.000
_cell.length_b   1.000
_cell.length_c   1.000
_cell.angle_alpha   90.00
_cell.angle_beta   90.00
_cell.angle_gamma   90.00
#
_symmetry.space_group_name_H-M   'P 1'
#
loop_
_entity.id
_entity.type
_entity.pdbx_description
1 polymer ?
#
loop_
_entity_poly.entity_id
_entity_poly.type
_entity_poly.pdbx_seq_one_letter_code
_entity_poly.pdbx_strand_id
1 'polypeptide(L)'
;CASYFYDLYNSYPSYFPIEDQFLNDIKIFPDPILKYVALYFYYNYSAAKDYFNGKSGQNDLACHNLNRWLDQHKSFFTHSEKCKYNTNQWNINIEKLWERFENHFVIPDGLGTITCNKPYPDDYICYDPSETNKTIIEKNCHNLEILCKECDKYYL
;
A
#
# COMPACT_ATOMS: atom_id res chain seq x y z
N CYS A 1 -0.24 -7.16 9.07
CA CYS A 1 0.08 -6.01 9.92
C CYS A 1 0.13 -4.79 9.03
N ALA A 2 -0.43 -3.65 9.45
CA ALA A 2 -0.15 -2.39 8.76
C ALA A 2 1.35 -2.04 8.84
N SER A 3 2.03 -2.35 9.94
CA SER A 3 3.48 -2.13 10.08
C SER A 3 4.29 -2.94 9.06
N TYR A 4 3.94 -4.20 8.82
CA TYR A 4 4.58 -5.04 7.80
C TYR A 4 4.52 -4.37 6.42
N PHE A 5 3.35 -3.91 5.99
CA PHE A 5 3.21 -3.24 4.69
C PHE A 5 3.86 -1.87 4.67
N TYR A 6 3.87 -1.15 5.79
CA TYR A 6 4.62 0.09 5.92
C TYR A 6 6.13 -0.14 5.72
N ASP A 7 6.70 -1.13 6.38
CA ASP A 7 8.12 -1.48 6.26
C ASP A 7 8.44 -1.99 4.84
N LEU A 8 7.57 -2.82 4.27
CA LEU A 8 7.70 -3.31 2.90
C LEU A 8 7.76 -2.16 1.89
N TYR A 9 6.79 -1.23 1.96
CA TYR A 9 6.67 -0.15 0.98
C TYR A 9 7.66 1.00 1.16
N ASN A 10 8.30 1.09 2.33
CA ASN A 10 9.38 2.04 2.60
C ASN A 10 10.76 1.36 2.63
N SER A 11 10.86 0.11 2.17
CA SER A 11 12.13 -0.58 2.01
C SER A 11 12.87 -0.10 0.76
N TYR A 12 14.20 -0.05 0.84
CA TYR A 12 15.09 0.37 -0.24
C TYR A 12 15.96 -0.81 -0.68
N PRO A 13 15.47 -1.65 -1.61
CA PRO A 13 16.19 -2.85 -1.98
C PRO A 13 17.47 -2.48 -2.77
N SER A 14 18.55 -3.21 -2.51
CA SER A 14 19.81 -3.07 -3.24
C SER A 14 19.72 -3.61 -4.68
N TYR A 15 18.73 -4.46 -4.95
CA TYR A 15 18.43 -5.02 -6.26
C TYR A 15 16.95 -4.81 -6.58
N PHE A 16 16.66 -4.30 -7.78
CA PHE A 16 15.33 -3.90 -8.19
C PHE A 16 14.84 -4.78 -9.36
N PRO A 17 14.15 -5.90 -9.10
CA PRO A 17 13.61 -6.73 -10.18
C PRO A 17 12.50 -5.97 -10.89
N ILE A 18 12.71 -5.63 -12.16
CA ILE A 18 11.72 -4.96 -13.02
C ILE A 18 11.76 -5.52 -14.43
N GLU A 19 10.60 -5.73 -15.03
CA GLU A 19 10.50 -6.15 -16.42
C GLU A 19 10.87 -4.98 -17.36
N ASP A 20 11.59 -5.30 -18.45
CA ASP A 20 12.12 -4.31 -19.39
C ASP A 20 11.04 -3.39 -19.98
N GLN A 21 9.84 -3.91 -20.21
CA GLN A 21 8.72 -3.14 -20.73
C GLN A 21 8.33 -1.98 -19.79
N PHE A 22 8.18 -2.26 -18.49
CA PHE A 22 7.85 -1.24 -17.50
C PHE A 22 9.03 -0.29 -17.27
N LEU A 23 10.26 -0.81 -17.25
CA LEU A 23 11.45 0.03 -17.13
C LEU A 23 11.57 1.02 -18.30
N ASN A 24 11.29 0.58 -19.53
CA ASN A 24 11.35 1.44 -20.70
C ASN A 24 10.26 2.53 -20.69
N ASP A 25 9.06 2.20 -20.22
CA ASP A 25 7.99 3.19 -20.06
C ASP A 25 8.31 4.21 -18.97
N ILE A 26 8.88 3.78 -17.84
CA ILE A 26 9.24 4.69 -16.74
C ILE A 26 10.40 5.63 -17.15
N LYS A 27 11.37 5.15 -17.94
CA LYS A 27 12.51 5.96 -18.40
C LYS A 27 12.09 7.24 -19.11
N ILE A 28 10.97 7.22 -19.85
CA ILE A 28 10.48 8.36 -20.62
C ILE A 28 9.67 9.37 -19.78
N PHE A 29 9.43 9.10 -18.50
CA PHE A 29 8.70 10.05 -17.65
C PHE A 29 9.46 11.38 -17.58
N PRO A 30 8.76 12.53 -17.51
CA PRO A 30 9.42 13.82 -17.64
C PRO A 30 10.19 14.26 -16.39
N ASP A 31 9.83 13.72 -15.23
CA ASP A 31 10.31 14.18 -13.93
C ASP A 31 11.03 13.05 -13.15
N PRO A 32 12.21 13.30 -12.56
CA PRO A 32 12.97 12.29 -11.83
C PRO A 32 12.28 11.80 -10.54
N ILE A 33 11.52 12.64 -9.85
CA ILE A 33 10.70 12.24 -8.69
C ILE A 33 9.59 11.30 -9.18
N LEU A 34 8.96 11.62 -10.31
CA LEU A 34 7.93 10.76 -10.88
C LEU A 34 8.48 9.40 -11.32
N LYS A 35 9.70 9.36 -11.89
CA LYS A 35 10.42 8.10 -12.19
C LYS A 35 10.66 7.29 -10.93
N TYR A 36 11.13 7.95 -9.87
CA TYR A 36 11.35 7.31 -8.57
C TYR A 36 10.06 6.70 -8.04
N VAL A 37 8.97 7.47 -7.98
CA VAL A 37 7.67 6.97 -7.52
C VAL A 37 7.20 5.78 -8.37
N ALA A 38 7.32 5.87 -9.69
CA ALA A 38 6.88 4.83 -10.61
C ALA A 38 7.67 3.52 -10.45
N LEU A 39 8.98 3.62 -10.28
CA LEU A 39 9.83 2.45 -9.97
C LEU A 39 9.33 1.79 -8.70
N TYR A 40 9.32 2.51 -7.58
CA TYR A 40 8.92 1.94 -6.29
C TYR A 40 7.48 1.46 -6.27
N PHE A 41 6.59 2.09 -7.03
CA PHE A 41 5.23 1.62 -7.20
C PHE A 41 5.19 0.24 -7.88
N TYR A 42 5.96 0.02 -8.96
CA TYR A 42 6.09 -1.30 -9.58
C TYR A 42 6.57 -2.36 -8.59
N TYR A 43 7.64 -2.06 -7.84
CA TYR A 43 8.20 -3.01 -6.88
C TYR A 43 7.23 -3.33 -5.74
N ASN A 44 6.63 -2.29 -5.15
CA ASN A 44 5.68 -2.43 -4.05
C ASN A 44 4.44 -3.23 -4.50
N TYR A 45 3.92 -2.97 -5.69
CA TYR A 45 2.83 -3.74 -6.26
C TYR A 45 3.23 -5.20 -6.47
N SER A 46 4.38 -5.45 -7.12
CA SER A 46 4.85 -6.81 -7.39
C SER A 46 5.12 -7.60 -6.11
N ALA A 47 5.59 -6.95 -5.05
CA ALA A 47 5.88 -7.58 -3.76
C ALA A 47 4.61 -7.88 -2.95
N ALA A 48 3.54 -7.10 -3.14
CA ALA A 48 2.33 -7.21 -2.33
C ALA A 48 1.12 -7.84 -3.04
N LYS A 49 1.17 -8.05 -4.36
CA LYS A 49 0.04 -8.53 -5.16
C LYS A 49 -0.62 -9.81 -4.63
N ASP A 50 0.18 -10.75 -4.11
CA ASP A 50 -0.32 -12.03 -3.60
C ASP A 50 -1.06 -11.87 -2.25
N TYR A 51 -0.95 -10.71 -1.61
CA TYR A 51 -1.68 -10.34 -0.41
C TYR A 51 -2.98 -9.56 -0.71
N PHE A 52 -3.21 -9.16 -1.96
CA PHE A 52 -4.45 -8.50 -2.36
C PHE A 52 -5.59 -9.51 -2.32
N ASN A 53 -6.68 -9.11 -1.69
CA ASN A 53 -7.83 -9.98 -1.44
C ASN A 53 -9.14 -9.42 -2.00
N GLY A 54 -9.06 -8.40 -2.85
CA GLY A 54 -10.19 -7.87 -3.62
C GLY A 54 -11.23 -7.12 -2.82
N LYS A 55 -11.16 -7.20 -1.48
CA LYS A 55 -12.06 -6.48 -0.62
C LYS A 55 -11.69 -5.00 -0.67
N SER A 56 -12.71 -4.15 -0.62
CA SER A 56 -12.51 -2.71 -0.62
C SER A 56 -11.97 -2.21 0.72
N GLY A 57 -11.17 -1.15 0.62
CA GLY A 57 -10.65 -0.41 1.76
C GLY A 57 -9.84 -1.28 2.71
N GLN A 58 -10.18 -1.18 3.99
CA GLN A 58 -9.44 -1.75 5.12
C GLN A 58 -9.39 -3.28 5.17
N ASN A 59 -10.32 -3.92 4.47
CA ASN A 59 -10.41 -5.37 4.42
C ASN A 59 -9.32 -5.99 3.53
N ASP A 60 -8.65 -5.17 2.70
CA ASP A 60 -7.42 -5.49 1.99
C ASP A 60 -6.28 -4.61 2.52
N LEU A 61 -5.63 -5.06 3.59
CA LEU A 61 -4.58 -4.29 4.25
C LEU A 61 -3.38 -4.02 3.33
N ALA A 62 -3.06 -4.95 2.43
CA ALA A 62 -1.95 -4.81 1.50
C ALA A 62 -2.22 -3.69 0.50
N CYS A 63 -3.37 -3.75 -0.18
CA CYS A 63 -3.80 -2.74 -1.14
C CYS A 63 -4.03 -1.38 -0.45
N HIS A 64 -4.67 -1.36 0.72
CA HIS A 64 -4.92 -0.13 1.47
C HIS A 64 -3.63 0.63 1.80
N ASN A 65 -2.61 -0.07 2.30
CA ASN A 65 -1.33 0.56 2.63
C ASN A 65 -0.55 1.01 1.37
N LEU A 66 -0.71 0.32 0.23
CA LEU A 66 -0.10 0.73 -1.04
C LEU A 66 -0.71 2.03 -1.54
N ASN A 67 -2.04 2.15 -1.48
CA ASN A 67 -2.75 3.38 -1.82
C ASN A 67 -2.35 4.54 -0.91
N ARG A 68 -2.23 4.29 0.40
CA ARG A 68 -1.74 5.31 1.34
C ARG A 68 -0.33 5.79 0.97
N TRP A 69 0.56 4.87 0.60
CA TRP A 69 1.91 5.22 0.14
C TRP A 69 1.85 6.08 -1.12
N LEU A 70 1.00 5.75 -2.09
CA LEU A 70 0.80 6.57 -3.30
C LEU A 70 0.21 7.93 -2.99
N ASP A 71 -0.80 8.04 -2.13
CA ASP A 71 -1.41 9.31 -1.74
C ASP A 71 -0.40 10.27 -1.11
N GLN A 72 0.50 9.73 -0.27
CA GLN A 72 1.59 10.51 0.33
C GLN A 72 2.53 11.04 -0.77
N HIS A 73 2.97 10.17 -1.68
CA HIS A 73 3.88 10.57 -2.76
C HIS A 73 3.22 11.53 -3.76
N LYS A 74 1.93 11.34 -4.04
CA LYS A 74 1.10 12.27 -4.83
C LYS A 74 1.05 13.63 -4.16
N SER A 75 0.75 13.67 -2.87
CA SER A 75 0.68 14.93 -2.12
C SER A 75 2.02 15.67 -2.14
N PHE A 76 3.15 14.97 -1.97
CA PHE A 76 4.47 15.59 -2.07
C PHE A 76 4.77 16.11 -3.48
N PHE A 77 4.56 15.27 -4.51
CA PHE A 77 4.86 15.64 -5.89
C PHE A 77 3.97 16.79 -6.40
N THR A 78 2.68 16.78 -6.06
CA THR A 78 1.69 17.72 -6.58
C THR A 78 1.49 18.96 -5.70
N HIS A 79 2.21 19.05 -4.57
CA HIS A 79 1.96 20.04 -3.52
C HIS A 79 0.50 20.01 -3.05
N SER A 80 0.03 18.81 -2.67
CA SER A 80 -1.37 18.53 -2.34
C SER A 80 -2.32 19.04 -3.41
N GLU A 81 -2.02 18.69 -4.65
CA GLU A 81 -2.76 19.02 -5.88
C GLU A 81 -2.80 20.51 -6.27
N LYS A 82 -2.16 21.40 -5.50
CA LYS A 82 -2.09 22.83 -5.82
C LYS A 82 -1.23 23.12 -7.06
N CYS A 83 -0.26 22.26 -7.36
CA CYS A 83 0.57 22.36 -8.58
C CYS A 83 -0.11 21.65 -9.75
N LYS A 84 -0.87 22.39 -10.56
CA LYS A 84 -1.63 21.85 -11.71
C LYS A 84 -0.78 21.04 -12.69
N TYR A 85 0.44 21.50 -12.99
CA TYR A 85 1.33 20.79 -13.91
C TYR A 85 1.69 19.41 -13.35
N ASN A 86 2.12 19.33 -12.09
CA ASN A 86 2.47 18.06 -11.45
C ASN A 86 1.25 17.16 -11.27
N THR A 87 0.08 17.71 -10.93
CA THR A 87 -1.17 16.93 -10.88
C THR A 87 -1.48 16.29 -12.24
N ASN A 88 -1.30 17.03 -13.34
CA ASN A 88 -1.49 16.48 -14.69
C ASN A 88 -0.44 15.40 -15.01
N GLN A 89 0.83 15.61 -14.62
CA GLN A 89 1.88 14.61 -14.81
C GLN A 89 1.60 13.32 -14.00
N TRP A 90 1.08 13.44 -12.78
CA TRP A 90 0.65 12.29 -11.99
C TRP A 90 -0.42 11.49 -12.74
N ASN A 91 -1.49 12.15 -13.18
CA ASN A 91 -2.62 11.51 -13.85
C ASN A 91 -2.23 10.84 -15.18
N ILE A 92 -1.34 11.46 -15.97
CA ILE A 92 -0.95 10.91 -17.27
C ILE A 92 -0.01 9.70 -17.12
N ASN A 93 0.78 9.65 -16.05
CA ASN A 93 1.85 8.65 -15.91
C ASN A 93 1.53 7.59 -14.84
N ILE A 94 1.24 7.98 -13.59
CA ILE A 94 1.07 7.05 -12.47
C ILE A 94 -0.29 6.34 -12.53
N GLU A 95 -1.38 7.06 -12.82
CA GLU A 95 -2.71 6.43 -12.93
C GLU A 95 -2.74 5.43 -14.10
N LYS A 96 -2.14 5.77 -15.24
CA LYS A 96 -2.00 4.82 -16.37
C LYS A 96 -1.12 3.62 -16.05
N LEU A 97 -0.10 3.81 -15.21
CA LEU A 97 0.75 2.72 -14.74
C LEU A 97 -0.05 1.77 -13.83
N TRP A 98 -0.92 2.31 -12.99
CA TRP A 98 -1.86 1.53 -12.15
C TRP A 98 -2.77 0.64 -13.01
N GLU A 99 -3.44 1.23 -14.01
CA GLU A 99 -4.30 0.47 -14.95
C GLU A 99 -3.54 -0.68 -15.64
N ARG A 100 -2.27 -0.45 -16.00
CA ARG A 100 -1.43 -1.50 -16.59
C ARG A 100 -1.10 -2.62 -15.61
N PHE A 101 -0.87 -2.31 -14.34
CA PHE A 101 -0.63 -3.33 -13.33
C PHE A 101 -1.83 -4.25 -13.15
N GLU A 102 -3.04 -3.69 -13.10
CA GLU A 102 -4.27 -4.48 -12.98
C GLU A 102 -4.46 -5.45 -14.16
N ASN A 103 -4.05 -5.05 -15.36
CA ASN A 103 -4.11 -5.89 -16.55
C ASN A 103 -2.97 -6.93 -16.62
N HIS A 104 -1.76 -6.57 -16.19
CA HIS A 104 -0.57 -7.42 -16.29
C HIS A 104 -0.51 -8.47 -15.18
N PHE A 105 -0.78 -8.05 -13.95
CA PHE A 105 -0.84 -8.92 -12.78
C PHE A 105 -2.29 -9.36 -12.59
N VAL A 106 -2.77 -10.22 -13.50
CA VAL A 106 -4.15 -10.75 -13.51
C VAL A 106 -4.58 -11.12 -12.09
N ILE A 107 -5.49 -10.31 -11.53
CA ILE A 107 -6.10 -10.57 -10.23
C ILE A 107 -7.16 -11.66 -10.47
N PRO A 108 -7.12 -12.80 -9.74
CA PRO A 108 -8.04 -13.91 -9.98
C PRO A 108 -9.51 -13.49 -10.02
N ASP A 109 -10.25 -14.00 -11.01
CA ASP A 109 -11.69 -13.80 -11.13
C ASP A 109 -12.40 -14.30 -9.86
N GLY A 110 -13.03 -13.37 -9.14
CA GLY A 110 -13.62 -13.60 -7.81
C GLY A 110 -13.40 -12.44 -6.83
N LEU A 111 -12.44 -11.55 -7.15
CA LEU A 111 -12.02 -10.45 -6.27
C LEU A 111 -12.72 -9.11 -6.57
N GLY A 112 -13.57 -9.04 -7.60
CA GLY A 112 -14.37 -7.85 -7.94
C GLY A 112 -13.53 -6.65 -8.41
N THR A 113 -14.20 -5.58 -8.84
CA THR A 113 -13.53 -4.29 -9.13
C THR A 113 -13.05 -3.69 -7.82
N ILE A 114 -11.73 -3.60 -7.66
CA ILE A 114 -11.09 -3.13 -6.42
C ILE A 114 -11.34 -1.62 -6.30
N THR A 115 -12.31 -1.24 -5.48
CA THR A 115 -12.56 0.16 -5.13
C THR A 115 -11.83 0.49 -3.83
N CYS A 116 -10.63 1.04 -4.00
CA CYS A 116 -9.82 1.54 -2.90
C CYS A 116 -10.41 2.87 -2.42
N ASN A 117 -10.92 2.99 -1.18
CA ASN A 117 -11.00 4.23 -0.40
C ASN A 117 -11.72 4.05 0.95
N LYS A 118 -10.98 4.19 2.07
CA LYS A 118 -11.38 4.90 3.32
C LYS A 118 -10.27 4.80 4.41
N PRO A 119 -10.01 5.87 5.20
CA PRO A 119 -8.99 5.85 6.26
C PRO A 119 -9.40 5.03 7.49
N TYR A 120 -8.42 4.43 8.19
CA TYR A 120 -8.59 3.80 9.51
C TYR A 120 -8.57 4.84 10.65
N PRO A 121 -9.34 4.63 11.73
CA PRO A 121 -9.10 5.28 13.01
C PRO A 121 -7.72 4.89 13.59
N ASP A 122 -7.15 5.81 14.39
CA ASP A 122 -5.76 5.77 14.88
C ASP A 122 -5.44 4.60 15.83
N ASP A 123 -6.43 3.80 16.23
CA ASP A 123 -6.34 2.75 17.25
C ASP A 123 -6.33 1.30 16.70
N TYR A 124 -6.16 1.11 15.39
CA TYR A 124 -6.16 -0.23 14.80
C TYR A 124 -4.89 -1.03 15.15
N ILE A 125 -5.06 -2.04 16.01
CA ILE A 125 -4.01 -3.00 16.35
C ILE A 125 -3.90 -4.03 15.23
N CYS A 126 -2.71 -4.17 14.65
CA CYS A 126 -2.47 -5.06 13.52
C CYS A 126 -1.37 -6.09 13.83
N TYR A 127 -1.52 -7.31 13.31
CA TYR A 127 -0.61 -8.44 13.54
C TYR A 127 0.13 -8.83 12.27
N ASP A 128 1.42 -9.13 12.36
CA ASP A 128 2.29 -9.42 11.20
C ASP A 128 1.98 -10.82 10.63
N PRO A 129 1.59 -10.92 9.34
CA PRO A 129 1.27 -12.21 8.73
C PRO A 129 2.49 -13.11 8.52
N SER A 130 3.71 -12.59 8.61
CA SER A 130 4.95 -13.35 8.58
C SER A 130 5.38 -13.87 9.97
N GLU A 131 4.71 -13.40 11.03
CA GLU A 131 4.98 -13.80 12.41
C GLU A 131 4.51 -15.23 12.65
N THR A 132 5.43 -16.20 12.60
CA THR A 132 5.16 -17.61 12.92
C THR A 132 5.34 -17.93 14.40
N ASN A 133 5.77 -16.94 15.21
CA ASN A 133 6.06 -17.15 16.62
C ASN A 133 4.77 -17.11 17.45
N LYS A 134 4.11 -18.27 17.51
CA LYS A 134 2.84 -18.51 18.20
C LYS A 134 2.81 -17.95 19.63
N THR A 135 3.93 -18.01 20.34
CA THR A 135 4.06 -17.53 21.73
C THR A 135 3.96 -16.01 21.86
N ILE A 136 4.47 -15.26 20.87
CA ILE A 136 4.37 -13.80 20.83
C ILE A 136 2.94 -13.37 20.49
N ILE A 137 2.30 -14.07 19.55
CA ILE A 137 0.90 -13.84 19.17
C ILE A 137 -0.02 -14.08 20.38
N GLU A 138 0.12 -15.21 21.07
CA GLU A 138 -0.69 -15.54 22.26
C GLU A 138 -0.49 -14.52 23.39
N LYS A 139 0.75 -14.08 23.63
CA LYS A 139 1.06 -13.05 24.63
C LYS A 139 0.43 -11.71 24.29
N ASN A 140 0.47 -11.29 23.02
CA ASN A 140 -0.11 -10.04 22.57
C ASN A 140 -1.64 -10.08 22.67
N CYS A 141 -2.28 -11.19 22.27
CA CYS A 141 -3.72 -11.39 22.43
C CYS A 141 -4.15 -11.29 23.90
N HIS A 142 -3.38 -11.88 24.82
CA HIS A 142 -3.67 -11.80 26.26
C HIS A 142 -3.58 -10.37 26.79
N ASN A 143 -2.54 -9.62 26.38
CA ASN A 143 -2.36 -8.22 26.79
C ASN A 143 -3.51 -7.32 26.28
N LEU A 144 -3.99 -7.53 25.05
CA LEU A 144 -5.17 -6.83 24.55
C LEU A 144 -6.41 -7.13 25.38
N GLU A 145 -6.63 -8.40 25.73
CA GLU A 145 -7.79 -8.79 26.53
C GLU A 145 -7.83 -8.10 27.91
N ILE A 146 -6.66 -7.89 28.50
CA ILE A 146 -6.51 -7.16 29.77
C ILE A 146 -6.86 -5.69 29.57
N LEU A 147 -6.30 -5.05 28.54
CA LEU A 147 -6.56 -3.65 28.21
C LEU A 147 -8.04 -3.39 27.91
N CYS A 148 -8.70 -4.27 27.15
CA CYS A 148 -10.13 -4.17 26.87
C CYS A 148 -10.96 -4.23 28.17
N LYS A 149 -10.65 -5.16 29.06
CA LYS A 149 -11.32 -5.27 30.38
C LYS A 149 -11.07 -4.07 31.28
N GLU A 150 -9.95 -3.38 31.13
CA GLU A 150 -9.69 -2.13 31.83
C GLU A 150 -10.51 -0.98 31.25
N CYS A 151 -10.58 -0.86 29.93
CA CYS A 151 -11.39 0.15 29.25
C CYS A 151 -12.90 0.00 29.53
N ASP A 152 -13.41 -1.23 29.60
CA ASP A 152 -14.83 -1.51 29.91
C ASP A 152 -15.27 -0.98 31.27
N LYS A 153 -14.34 -0.81 32.22
CA LYS A 153 -14.64 -0.24 33.55
C LYS A 153 -14.99 1.26 33.50
N TYR A 154 -14.65 1.93 32.40
CA TYR A 154 -14.88 3.36 32.20
C TYR A 154 -16.08 3.67 31.31
N TYR A 155 -16.80 2.63 30.82
CA TYR A 155 -18.06 2.75 30.09
C TYR A 155 -19.29 2.50 30.99
N LEU A 156 -19.40 3.27 32.09
CA LEU A 156 -20.60 3.40 32.93
C LEU A 156 -21.12 4.84 32.94
#